data_AF-A0A961RIW9-F1
#
_entry.id   AF-A0A961RIW9-F1
#
_cell.length_a   1.000
_cell.length_b   1.000
_cell.length_c   1.000
_cell.angle_alpha   90.00
_cell.angle_beta   90.00
_cell.angle_gamma   90.00
#
_symmetry.space_group_name_H-M   'P 1'
#
loop_
_entity.id
_entity.type
_entity.pdbx_description
1 polymer ?
#
loop_
_entity_poly.entity_id
_entity_poly.type
_entity_poly.pdbx_seq_one_letter_code
_entity_poly.pdbx_strand_id
1 'polypeptide(L)'
;MPEIPGYTFPHRHLLGIADLSPHDIEFLLERADDAVSVSRAVEKKKVALRGRTQINLFFEASTRTQSSFELAGKRLGADVMNMSVGSSSVKKGETL
;
A
#
# COMPACT_ATOMS: atom_id res chain seq x y z
N MET A 1 -25.11 3.31 -2.69
CA MET A 1 -24.86 4.65 -2.15
C MET A 1 -24.16 5.45 -3.24
N PRO A 2 -24.42 6.76 -3.40
CA PRO A 2 -23.92 7.48 -4.55
C PRO A 2 -22.40 7.63 -4.42
N GLU A 3 -21.68 7.44 -5.52
CA GLU A 3 -20.29 7.86 -5.65
C GLU A 3 -20.16 9.33 -5.23
N ILE A 4 -19.03 9.74 -4.65
CA ILE A 4 -18.69 11.17 -4.48
C ILE A 4 -17.83 11.60 -5.68
N PRO A 5 -18.43 11.99 -6.83
CA PRO A 5 -17.66 12.45 -7.97
C PRO A 5 -16.82 13.67 -7.59
N GLY A 6 -15.50 13.55 -7.74
CA GLY A 6 -14.55 14.64 -7.53
C GLY A 6 -13.78 14.63 -6.22
N TYR A 7 -13.95 13.64 -5.34
CA TYR A 7 -13.12 13.55 -4.13
C TYR A 7 -11.67 13.21 -4.45
N THR A 8 -10.73 14.01 -3.95
CA THR A 8 -9.29 13.79 -4.08
C THR A 8 -8.69 13.57 -2.70
N PHE A 9 -8.05 12.42 -2.49
CA PHE A 9 -7.39 12.11 -1.22
C PHE A 9 -6.20 13.07 -0.99
N PRO A 10 -6.26 13.96 0.03
CA PRO A 10 -5.31 15.06 0.18
C PRO A 10 -4.01 14.64 0.87
N HIS A 11 -3.99 13.47 1.54
CA HIS A 11 -2.86 13.03 2.35
C HIS A 11 -1.79 12.36 1.49
N ARG A 12 -0.57 12.89 1.55
CA ARG A 12 0.60 12.25 0.93
C ARG A 12 1.07 11.00 1.69
N HIS A 13 0.89 11.00 3.01
CA HIS A 13 1.34 9.94 3.91
C HIS A 13 0.19 9.50 4.81
N LEU A 14 0.09 8.19 5.09
CA LEU A 14 -0.89 7.62 6.02
C LEU A 14 -0.16 7.13 7.28
N LEU A 15 0.00 8.04 8.26
CA LEU A 15 0.72 7.75 9.52
C LEU A 15 -0.22 7.26 10.64
N GLY A 16 -1.52 7.47 10.48
CA GLY A 16 -2.57 7.10 11.42
C GLY A 16 -3.93 7.48 10.87
N ILE A 17 -4.98 7.19 11.63
CA ILE A 17 -6.37 7.47 11.24
C ILE A 17 -6.97 8.73 11.89
N ALA A 18 -6.25 9.34 12.84
CA ALA A 18 -6.75 10.47 13.62
C ALA A 18 -7.05 11.71 12.77
N ASP A 19 -6.24 11.95 11.74
CA ASP A 19 -6.37 13.10 10.84
C ASP A 19 -7.25 12.82 9.61
N LEU A 20 -7.85 11.62 9.53
CA LEU A 20 -8.73 11.28 8.42
C LEU A 20 -10.13 11.84 8.68
N SER A 21 -10.62 12.62 7.72
CA SER A 21 -12.02 13.02 7.70
C SER A 21 -12.92 11.81 7.38
N PRO A 22 -14.22 11.86 7.69
CA PRO A 22 -15.15 10.83 7.25
C PRO A 22 -15.09 10.53 5.74
N HIS A 23 -14.92 11.57 4.92
CA HIS A 23 -14.78 11.42 3.47
C HIS A 23 -13.48 10.74 3.04
N ASP A 24 -12.37 10.96 3.77
CA ASP A 24 -11.12 10.21 3.53
C ASP A 24 -11.32 8.72 3.75
N ILE A 25 -12.02 8.37 4.84
CA ILE A 25 -12.29 6.99 5.21
C ILE A 25 -13.21 6.34 4.18
N GLU A 26 -14.32 7.00 3.83
CA GLU A 26 -15.25 6.54 2.79
C GLU A 26 -14.52 6.30 1.47
N PHE A 27 -13.70 7.26 1.03
CA PHE A 27 -12.92 7.13 -0.19
C PHE A 27 -11.99 5.90 -0.15
N LEU A 28 -11.27 5.69 0.95
CA LEU A 28 -10.37 4.52 1.10
C LEU A 28 -11.15 3.20 1.07
N LEU A 29 -12.32 3.15 1.71
CA LEU A 29 -13.18 1.96 1.74
C LEU A 29 -13.73 1.62 0.35
N GLU A 30 -14.20 2.61 -0.41
CA GLU A 30 -14.63 2.40 -1.79
C GLU A 30 -13.49 1.88 -2.68
N ARG A 31 -12.28 2.43 -2.55
CA ARG A 31 -11.11 1.92 -3.30
C ARG A 31 -10.74 0.51 -2.89
N ALA A 32 -10.95 0.13 -1.63
CA ALA A 32 -10.76 -1.24 -1.18
C ALA A 32 -11.78 -2.19 -1.82
N ASP A 33 -13.06 -1.82 -1.91
CA ASP A 33 -14.10 -2.61 -2.56
C ASP A 33 -13.83 -2.79 -4.07
N ASP A 34 -13.38 -1.73 -4.76
CA ASP A 34 -12.92 -1.83 -6.15
C ASP A 34 -11.76 -2.83 -6.29
N ALA A 35 -10.81 -2.81 -5.35
CA ALA A 35 -9.66 -3.72 -5.35
C ALA A 35 -10.09 -5.18 -5.07
N VAL A 36 -11.14 -5.41 -4.29
CA VAL A 36 -11.72 -6.76 -4.08
C VAL A 36 -12.25 -7.31 -5.41
N SER A 37 -12.94 -6.49 -6.19
CA SER A 37 -13.46 -6.89 -7.51
C SER A 37 -12.33 -7.31 -8.45
N VAL A 38 -11.21 -6.59 -8.44
CA VAL A 38 -9.99 -6.93 -9.20
C VAL A 38 -9.37 -8.25 -8.71
N SER A 39 -9.38 -8.50 -7.40
CA SER A 39 -8.87 -9.76 -6.84
C SER A 39 -9.65 -10.99 -7.30
N ARG A 40 -10.92 -10.83 -7.66
CA ARG A 40 -11.82 -11.89 -8.13
C ARG A 40 -11.78 -12.07 -9.65
N ALA A 41 -11.25 -11.10 -10.39
CA ALA A 41 -11.13 -11.16 -11.83
C ALA A 41 -10.06 -12.18 -12.28
N VAL A 42 -10.19 -12.66 -13.54
CA VAL A 42 -9.20 -13.53 -14.20
C VAL A 42 -7.87 -12.79 -14.37
N GLU A 43 -7.95 -11.55 -14.87
CA GLU A 43 -6.82 -10.62 -14.96
C GLU A 43 -6.65 -9.85 -13.66
N LYS A 44 -5.67 -10.29 -12.86
CA LYS A 44 -5.41 -9.75 -11.51
C LYS A 44 -4.37 -8.62 -11.49
N LYS A 45 -3.76 -8.32 -12.64
CA LYS A 45 -2.70 -7.30 -12.76
C LYS A 45 -3.22 -6.05 -13.46
N LYS A 46 -3.05 -4.91 -12.80
CA LYS A 46 -3.21 -3.56 -13.36
C LYS A 46 -1.84 -2.97 -13.72
N VAL A 47 -1.85 -1.89 -14.47
CA VAL A 47 -0.64 -1.12 -14.85
C VAL A 47 -0.50 0.20 -14.09
N ALA A 48 -1.28 0.40 -13.04
CA ALA A 48 -1.38 1.67 -12.31
C ALA A 48 -0.04 2.13 -11.69
N LEU A 49 0.81 1.19 -11.27
CA LEU A 49 2.13 1.44 -10.70
C LEU A 49 3.29 0.95 -11.60
N ARG A 50 3.03 0.70 -12.89
CA ARG A 50 4.08 0.23 -13.81
C ARG A 50 5.27 1.19 -13.84
N GLY A 51 6.48 0.65 -13.63
CA GLY A 51 7.72 1.43 -13.57
C GLY A 51 7.94 2.17 -12.25
N ARG A 52 7.12 1.90 -11.22
CA ARG A 52 7.32 2.40 -9.86
C ARG A 52 7.76 1.26 -8.94
N THR A 53 8.66 1.59 -8.02
CA THR A 53 9.15 0.65 -7.01
C THR A 53 8.46 0.88 -5.67
N GLN A 54 7.96 -0.19 -5.05
CA GLN A 54 7.46 -0.20 -3.68
C GLN A 54 8.47 -0.90 -2.78
N ILE A 55 8.93 -0.20 -1.75
CA ILE A 55 9.86 -0.75 -0.75
C ILE A 55 9.08 -0.99 0.54
N ASN A 56 9.08 -2.24 0.99
CA ASN A 56 8.55 -2.65 2.27
C ASN A 56 9.70 -2.72 3.29
N LEU A 57 9.70 -1.80 4.26
CA LEU A 57 10.71 -1.70 5.30
C LEU A 57 10.08 -2.03 6.66
N PHE A 58 10.39 -3.20 7.21
CA PHE A 58 9.89 -3.65 8.50
C PHE A 58 11.06 -3.84 9.48
N PHE A 59 11.05 -3.07 10.58
CA PHE A 59 12.03 -3.20 11.66
C PHE A 59 11.74 -4.39 12.57
N GLU A 60 10.48 -4.81 12.64
CA GLU A 60 10.00 -5.97 13.39
C GLU A 60 9.27 -6.93 12.46
N ALA A 61 9.32 -8.23 12.77
CA ALA A 61 8.71 -9.25 11.92
C ALA A 61 7.18 -9.09 11.86
N SER A 62 6.64 -8.82 10.67
CA SER A 62 5.20 -8.68 10.45
C SER A 62 4.75 -9.37 9.16
N THR A 63 4.61 -10.70 9.23
CA THR A 63 4.33 -11.56 8.07
C THR A 63 3.05 -11.18 7.34
N ARG A 64 1.97 -10.87 8.08
CA ARG A 64 0.65 -10.57 7.50
C ARG A 64 0.68 -9.24 6.75
N THR A 65 1.29 -8.22 7.34
CA THR A 65 1.38 -6.88 6.74
C THR A 65 2.34 -6.87 5.57
N GLN A 66 3.50 -7.52 5.68
CA GLN A 66 4.44 -7.62 4.56
C GLN A 66 3.79 -8.34 3.35
N SER A 67 3.13 -9.47 3.61
CA SER A 67 2.48 -10.25 2.55
C SER A 67 1.36 -9.48 1.85
N SER A 68 0.56 -8.71 2.60
CA SER A 68 -0.53 -7.92 2.02
C SER A 68 -0.01 -6.79 1.14
N PHE A 69 1.01 -6.05 1.61
CA PHE A 69 1.64 -4.98 0.84
C PHE A 69 2.36 -5.51 -0.41
N GLU A 70 3.04 -6.65 -0.30
CA GLU A 70 3.70 -7.28 -1.44
C GLU A 70 2.71 -7.72 -2.51
N LEU A 71 1.61 -8.36 -2.10
CA LEU A 71 0.58 -8.80 -3.02
C LEU A 71 -0.11 -7.61 -3.71
N ALA A 72 -0.42 -6.55 -2.96
CA ALA A 72 -1.04 -5.35 -3.49
C ALA A 72 -0.15 -4.66 -4.55
N GLY A 73 1.13 -4.43 -4.23
CA GLY A 73 2.08 -3.81 -5.16
C GLY A 73 2.24 -4.60 -6.47
N LYS A 74 2.42 -5.91 -6.37
CA LYS A 74 2.53 -6.79 -7.55
C LYS A 74 1.26 -6.78 -8.41
N ARG A 75 0.08 -6.73 -7.79
CA ARG A 75 -1.20 -6.64 -8.51
C ARG A 75 -1.39 -5.29 -9.20
N LEU A 76 -0.82 -4.22 -8.66
CA LEU A 76 -0.85 -2.89 -9.29
C LEU A 76 0.26 -2.70 -10.34
N GLY A 77 1.12 -3.70 -10.54
CA GLY A 77 2.20 -3.69 -11.52
C GLY A 77 3.47 -2.99 -11.05
N ALA A 78 3.63 -2.79 -9.73
CA ALA A 78 4.85 -2.25 -9.14
C ALA A 78 5.96 -3.31 -9.04
N ASP A 79 7.21 -2.84 -9.06
CA ASP A 79 8.37 -3.62 -8.64
C ASP A 79 8.44 -3.60 -7.11
N VAL A 80 8.24 -4.75 -6.44
CA VAL A 80 8.22 -4.82 -4.98
C VAL A 80 9.54 -5.34 -4.42
N MET A 81 10.11 -4.61 -3.46
CA MET A 81 11.30 -4.99 -2.71
C MET A 81 10.99 -5.06 -1.21
N ASN A 82 11.39 -6.15 -0.55
CA ASN A 82 11.29 -6.31 0.89
C ASN A 82 12.68 -6.16 1.52
N MET A 83 12.83 -5.26 2.49
CA MET A 83 14.07 -5.04 3.23
C MET A 83 13.89 -5.51 4.68
N SER A 84 14.59 -6.57 5.05
CA SER A 84 14.69 -7.00 6.46
C SER A 84 15.83 -6.25 7.15
N VAL A 85 15.47 -5.32 8.03
CA VAL A 85 16.46 -4.49 8.74
C VAL A 85 17.35 -5.33 9.66
N GLY A 86 16.83 -6.45 10.18
CA GLY A 86 17.61 -7.42 10.98
C GLY A 86 18.80 -8.04 10.25
N SER A 87 18.84 -8.01 8.92
CA SER A 87 19.95 -8.53 8.09
C SER A 87 20.75 -7.44 7.36
N SER A 88 20.34 -6.18 7.43
CA SER A 88 20.87 -5.08 6.63
C SER A 88 21.41 -3.97 7.52
N SER A 89 22.74 -3.91 7.66
CA SER A 89 23.59 -2.75 7.97
C SER A 89 23.29 -1.83 9.18
N VAL A 90 22.23 -2.01 9.96
CA VAL A 90 22.11 -1.31 11.27
C VAL A 90 23.23 -1.77 12.24
N LYS A 91 23.87 -2.92 11.95
CA LYS A 91 25.12 -3.34 12.61
C LYS A 91 26.37 -2.53 12.22
N LYS A 92 26.30 -1.64 11.21
CA LYS A 92 27.48 -0.93 10.67
C LYS A 92 27.46 0.58 10.90
N GLY A 93 26.63 1.08 11.80
CA GLY A 93 26.77 2.43 12.35
C GLY A 93 26.26 3.58 11.47
N GLU A 94 25.48 3.31 10.43
CA GLU A 94 24.76 4.36 9.70
C GLU A 94 23.45 4.65 10.45
N THR A 95 23.41 5.80 11.11
CA THR A 95 22.21 6.38 11.74
C THR A 95 21.14 6.70 10.70
N LEU A 96 19.87 6.50 11.08
CA LEU A 96 18.68 6.94 10.34
C LEU A 96 18.50 8.46 10.42
#